data_AF-A0A3A2J4K1-F1
#
_entry.id   AF-A0A3A2J4K1-F1
#
_cell.length_a   1.000
_cell.length_b   1.000
_cell.length_c   1.000
_cell.angle_alpha   90.00
_cell.angle_beta   90.00
_cell.angle_gamma   90.00
#
_symmetry.space_group_name_H-M   'P 1'
#
loop_
_entity.id
_entity.type
_entity.pdbx_description
1 polymer ?
#
loop_
_entity_poly.entity_id
_entity_poly.type
_entity_poly.pdbx_seq_one_letter_code
_entity_poly.pdbx_strand_id
1 'polypeptide(L)'
;FIKTEEELETIQDKWIYFIKNAGDLNYIPDNLEQELEKAFNVANEAGLSEEELELQHKKKDWIYIQKSSIELATKTGLQQGLEQGLEQGLEQGLEQGLEQGLQQGEFNATTKMVLNAHQIGLPIRTISELTGLREDEITLILQNK
;
A
#
# COMPACT_ATOMS: atom_id res chain seq x y z
N PHE A 1 -6.42 -37.39 -23.62
CA PHE A 1 -6.06 -36.43 -22.56
C PHE A 1 -6.25 -35.02 -23.08
N ILE A 2 -7.23 -34.30 -22.52
CA ILE A 2 -7.68 -32.96 -22.94
C ILE A 2 -7.68 -31.95 -21.77
N LYS A 3 -7.12 -32.36 -20.62
CA LYS A 3 -7.08 -31.53 -19.42
C LYS A 3 -6.15 -30.33 -19.64
N THR A 4 -6.54 -29.17 -19.13
CA THR A 4 -5.71 -27.96 -19.06
C THR A 4 -4.78 -28.01 -17.85
N GLU A 5 -3.85 -27.06 -17.74
CA GLU A 5 -2.91 -26.99 -16.60
C GLU A 5 -3.63 -26.88 -15.25
N GLU A 6 -4.70 -26.10 -15.18
CA GLU A 6 -5.51 -25.91 -13.96
C GLU A 6 -6.23 -27.20 -13.53
N GLU A 7 -6.38 -28.17 -14.43
CA GLU A 7 -7.08 -29.44 -14.22
C GLU A 7 -6.12 -30.60 -13.87
N LEU A 8 -4.82 -30.32 -13.67
CA LEU A 8 -3.80 -31.32 -13.35
C LEU A 8 -3.77 -31.66 -11.85
N GLU A 9 -4.69 -32.52 -11.42
CA GLU A 9 -4.83 -32.90 -10.01
C GLU A 9 -3.85 -34.00 -9.56
N THR A 10 -3.52 -34.95 -10.43
CA THR A 10 -2.69 -36.12 -10.06
C THR A 10 -1.30 -36.09 -10.72
N ILE A 11 -0.33 -36.77 -10.11
CA ILE A 11 1.01 -36.94 -10.69
C ILE A 11 0.95 -37.60 -12.08
N GLN A 12 0.00 -38.52 -12.30
CA GLN A 12 -0.22 -39.18 -13.59
C GLN A 12 -0.74 -38.19 -14.64
N ASP A 13 -1.66 -37.31 -14.27
CA ASP A 13 -2.14 -36.23 -15.15
C ASP A 13 -0.98 -35.31 -15.56
N LYS A 14 -0.12 -34.95 -14.60
CA LYS A 14 1.07 -34.11 -14.83
C LYS A 14 2.07 -34.77 -15.79
N TRP A 15 2.34 -36.08 -15.63
CA TRP A 15 3.22 -36.82 -16.55
C TRP A 15 2.63 -37.02 -17.95
N ILE A 16 1.32 -37.28 -18.07
CA ILE A 16 0.65 -37.39 -19.38
C ILE A 16 0.62 -36.03 -20.09
N TYR A 17 0.37 -34.95 -19.34
CA TYR A 17 0.46 -33.59 -19.85
C TYR A 17 1.90 -33.28 -20.31
N PHE A 18 2.92 -33.63 -19.54
CA PHE A 18 4.32 -33.49 -19.93
C PHE A 18 4.61 -34.20 -21.26
N ILE A 19 4.35 -35.50 -21.37
CA ILE A 19 4.66 -36.29 -22.59
C ILE A 19 4.00 -35.71 -23.84
N LYS A 20 2.81 -35.12 -23.71
CA LYS A 20 2.10 -34.48 -24.82
C LYS A 20 2.69 -33.12 -25.24
N ASN A 21 3.29 -32.39 -24.31
CA ASN A 21 3.74 -31.01 -24.52
C ASN A 21 5.28 -30.86 -24.51
N ALA A 22 6.04 -31.94 -24.25
CA ALA A 22 7.50 -31.94 -24.10
C ALA A 22 8.30 -31.50 -25.36
N GLY A 23 7.63 -31.20 -26.47
CA GLY A 23 8.24 -30.61 -27.68
C GLY A 23 7.71 -29.21 -28.04
N ASP A 24 6.73 -28.69 -27.31
CA ASP A 24 6.17 -27.34 -27.52
C ASP A 24 6.89 -26.37 -26.56
N LEU A 25 8.09 -25.96 -27.00
CA LEU A 25 9.21 -25.38 -26.27
C LEU A 25 8.98 -24.01 -25.58
N ASN A 26 7.74 -23.57 -25.40
CA ASN A 26 7.46 -22.19 -24.97
C ASN A 26 6.94 -22.06 -23.54
N TYR A 27 6.61 -23.16 -22.85
CA TYR A 27 5.93 -23.07 -21.56
C TYR A 27 6.20 -24.28 -20.66
N ILE A 28 6.69 -24.01 -19.45
CA ILE A 28 6.81 -25.00 -18.36
C ILE A 28 5.77 -24.60 -17.29
N PRO A 29 4.80 -25.48 -16.96
CA PRO A 29 3.81 -25.22 -15.90
C PRO A 29 4.44 -24.90 -14.53
N ASP A 30 3.84 -23.96 -13.79
CA ASP A 30 4.39 -23.46 -12.52
C ASP A 30 4.17 -24.44 -11.32
N ASN A 31 3.26 -25.41 -11.45
CA ASN A 31 2.86 -26.35 -10.38
C ASN A 31 3.38 -27.79 -10.59
N LEU A 32 4.61 -27.90 -11.08
CA LEU A 32 5.29 -29.19 -11.28
C LEU A 32 6.17 -29.55 -10.09
N GLU A 33 6.22 -30.84 -9.79
CA GLU A 33 7.24 -31.38 -8.88
C GLU A 33 8.63 -31.18 -9.52
N GLN A 34 9.67 -31.06 -8.67
CA GLN A 34 11.04 -30.74 -9.11
C GLN A 34 11.58 -31.74 -10.16
N GLU A 35 11.18 -33.01 -10.07
CA GLU A 35 11.56 -34.08 -10.98
C GLU A 35 10.95 -33.89 -12.38
N LEU A 36 9.72 -33.39 -12.46
CA LEU A 36 9.04 -33.08 -13.72
C LEU A 36 9.67 -31.85 -14.38
N GLU A 37 10.01 -30.81 -13.62
CA GLU A 37 10.73 -29.64 -14.13
C GLU A 37 12.07 -30.04 -14.76
N LYS A 38 12.83 -30.92 -14.09
CA LYS A 38 14.08 -31.48 -14.63
C LYS A 38 13.82 -32.26 -15.93
N ALA A 39 12.77 -33.07 -15.98
CA ALA A 39 12.41 -33.83 -17.17
C ALA A 39 12.03 -32.91 -18.35
N PHE A 40 11.29 -31.83 -18.10
CA PHE A 40 10.98 -30.79 -19.09
C PHE A 40 12.24 -30.12 -19.62
N ASN A 41 13.18 -29.72 -18.74
CA ASN A 41 14.43 -29.12 -19.18
C ASN A 41 15.25 -30.08 -20.05
N VAL A 42 15.42 -31.33 -19.62
CA VAL A 42 16.15 -32.34 -20.40
C VAL A 42 15.48 -32.59 -21.75
N ALA A 43 14.16 -32.73 -21.80
CA ALA A 43 13.44 -32.94 -23.07
C ALA A 43 13.53 -31.72 -24.00
N ASN A 44 13.45 -30.51 -23.44
CA ASN A 44 13.53 -29.26 -24.20
C ASN A 44 14.94 -28.96 -24.74
N GLU A 45 15.97 -29.50 -24.09
CA GLU A 45 17.38 -29.34 -24.50
C GLU A 45 17.86 -30.54 -25.34
N ALA A 46 17.16 -31.67 -25.28
CA ALA A 46 17.50 -32.88 -26.00
C ALA A 46 17.40 -32.66 -27.52
N GLY A 47 18.54 -32.81 -28.20
CA GLY A 47 18.62 -32.69 -29.66
C GLY A 47 18.94 -31.29 -30.16
N LEU A 48 19.11 -30.30 -29.29
CA LEU A 48 19.66 -29.01 -29.66
C LEU A 48 21.16 -29.13 -30.02
N SER A 49 21.58 -28.34 -30.99
CA SER A 49 23.00 -28.07 -31.22
C SER A 49 23.58 -27.20 -30.10
N GLU A 50 24.91 -27.16 -30.00
CA GLU A 50 25.61 -26.34 -29.01
C GLU A 50 25.23 -24.84 -29.11
N GLU A 51 25.09 -24.32 -30.33
CA GLU A 51 24.68 -22.93 -30.57
C GLU A 51 23.22 -22.66 -30.14
N GLU A 52 22.31 -23.60 -30.41
CA GLU A 52 20.90 -23.48 -30.00
C GLU A 52 20.75 -23.58 -28.48
N LEU A 53 21.53 -24.46 -27.84
CA LEU A 53 21.56 -24.60 -26.38
C LEU A 53 22.06 -23.31 -25.72
N GLU A 54 23.14 -22.71 -26.24
CA GLU A 54 23.62 -21.41 -25.76
C GLU A 54 22.56 -20.30 -25.91
N LEU A 55 21.87 -20.26 -27.04
CA LEU A 55 20.81 -19.28 -27.27
C LEU A 55 19.66 -19.45 -26.29
N GLN A 56 19.28 -20.71 -26.00
CA GLN A 56 18.25 -21.03 -25.02
C GLN A 56 18.63 -20.58 -23.61
N HIS A 57 19.88 -20.82 -23.18
CA HIS A 57 20.37 -20.33 -21.89
C HIS A 57 20.36 -18.81 -21.79
N LYS A 58 20.86 -18.10 -22.81
CA LYS A 58 20.82 -16.63 -22.85
C LYS A 58 19.39 -16.09 -22.76
N LYS A 59 18.42 -16.76 -23.41
CA LYS A 59 17.00 -16.42 -23.32
C LYS A 59 16.45 -16.66 -21.90
N LYS A 60 16.76 -17.79 -21.28
CA LYS A 60 16.36 -18.11 -19.89
C LYS A 60 16.90 -17.04 -18.92
N ASP A 61 18.18 -16.70 -19.02
CA ASP A 61 18.82 -15.67 -18.18
C ASP A 61 18.15 -14.29 -18.37
N TRP A 62 17.89 -13.90 -19.62
CA TRP A 62 17.22 -12.64 -19.91
C TRP A 62 15.81 -12.58 -19.29
N ILE A 63 15.01 -13.64 -19.46
CA ILE A 63 13.66 -13.73 -18.87
C ILE A 63 13.75 -13.63 -17.34
N TYR A 64 14.68 -14.35 -16.73
CA TYR A 64 14.88 -14.34 -15.28
C TYR A 64 15.24 -12.94 -14.76
N ILE A 65 16.19 -12.26 -15.40
CA ILE A 65 16.60 -10.90 -15.04
C ILE A 65 15.45 -9.93 -15.21
N GLN A 66 14.68 -10.01 -16.31
CA GLN A 66 13.52 -9.15 -16.53
C GLN A 66 12.45 -9.36 -15.46
N LYS A 67 12.08 -10.62 -15.17
CA LYS A 67 11.09 -10.96 -14.14
C LYS A 67 11.53 -10.43 -12.77
N SER A 68 12.79 -10.68 -12.39
CA SER A 68 13.35 -10.22 -11.12
C SER A 68 13.39 -8.69 -11.03
N SER A 69 13.69 -8.00 -12.14
CA SER A 69 13.75 -6.54 -12.20
C SER A 69 12.36 -5.91 -12.05
N ILE A 70 11.33 -6.49 -12.69
CA ILE A 70 9.94 -6.06 -12.55
C ILE A 70 9.43 -6.29 -11.12
N GLU A 71 9.74 -7.44 -10.53
CA GLU A 71 9.37 -7.75 -9.15
C GLU A 71 10.01 -6.77 -8.17
N LEU A 72 11.31 -6.50 -8.32
CA LEU A 72 12.03 -5.53 -7.50
C LEU A 72 11.47 -4.13 -7.66
N ALA A 73 11.19 -3.69 -8.88
CA ALA A 73 10.61 -2.36 -9.15
C ALA A 73 9.21 -2.24 -8.54
N THR A 74 8.38 -3.28 -8.67
CA THR A 74 7.02 -3.30 -8.09
C THR A 74 7.08 -3.23 -6.57
N LYS A 75 7.94 -4.04 -5.94
CA LYS A 75 8.11 -4.04 -4.48
C LYS A 75 8.63 -2.70 -3.98
N THR A 76 9.65 -2.15 -4.64
CA THR A 76 10.25 -0.87 -4.26
C THR A 76 9.26 0.28 -4.42
N GLY A 77 8.55 0.34 -5.56
CA GLY A 77 7.55 1.37 -5.82
C GLY A 77 6.38 1.31 -4.83
N LEU A 78 5.90 0.11 -4.49
CA LEU A 78 4.86 -0.04 -3.47
C LEU A 78 5.35 0.41 -2.09
N GLN A 79 6.56 0.03 -1.70
CA GLN A 79 7.14 0.43 -0.42
C GLN A 79 7.29 1.96 -0.34
N GLN A 80 7.86 2.59 -1.37
CA GLN A 80 8.02 4.03 -1.43
C GLN A 80 6.68 4.76 -1.42
N GLY A 81 5.70 4.29 -2.18
CA GLY A 81 4.36 4.88 -2.21
C GLY A 81 3.64 4.81 -0.86
N LEU A 82 3.78 3.69 -0.14
CA LEU A 82 3.21 3.53 1.20
C LEU A 82 3.91 4.41 2.23
N GLU A 83 5.24 4.48 2.19
CA GLU A 83 6.02 5.33 3.10
C GLU A 83 5.68 6.80 2.90
N GLN A 84 5.71 7.29 1.65
CA GLN A 84 5.36 8.67 1.32
C GLN A 84 3.91 8.99 1.67
N GLY A 85 2.97 8.10 1.35
CA GLY A 85 1.56 8.30 1.67
C GLY A 85 1.29 8.35 3.18
N LEU A 86 1.96 7.51 3.96
CA LEU A 86 1.84 7.49 5.41
C LEU A 86 2.45 8.74 6.04
N GLU A 87 3.65 9.14 5.60
CA GLU A 87 4.33 10.34 6.09
C GLU A 87 3.50 11.60 5.83
N GLN A 88 3.06 11.80 4.59
CA GLN A 88 2.22 12.95 4.22
C GLN A 88 0.89 12.95 4.96
N GLY A 89 0.23 11.79 5.07
CA GLY A 89 -1.04 11.67 5.78
C GLY A 89 -0.91 11.96 7.28
N LEU A 90 0.18 11.50 7.90
CA LEU A 90 0.43 11.74 9.32
C LEU A 90 0.78 13.20 9.59
N GLU A 91 1.63 13.81 8.78
CA GLU A 91 2.01 15.22 8.90
C GLU A 91 0.79 16.13 8.79
N GLN A 92 0.00 15.98 7.72
CA GLN A 92 -1.21 16.77 7.51
C GLN A 92 -2.25 16.55 8.61
N GLY A 93 -2.46 15.29 9.02
CA GLY A 93 -3.41 14.95 10.07
C GLY A 93 -3.01 15.53 11.43
N LEU A 94 -1.71 15.50 11.75
CA LEU A 94 -1.19 16.04 13.01
C LEU A 94 -1.26 17.58 13.03
N GLU A 95 -0.87 18.23 11.93
CA GLU A 95 -0.93 19.69 11.81
C GLU A 95 -2.37 20.20 11.97
N GLN A 96 -3.31 19.64 11.20
CA GLN A 96 -4.73 20.01 11.28
C GLN A 96 -5.32 19.72 12.66
N GLY A 97 -5.01 18.55 13.22
CA GLY A 97 -5.49 18.17 14.55
C GLY A 97 -4.97 19.08 15.65
N LEU A 98 -3.70 19.48 15.58
CA LEU A 98 -3.09 20.40 16.54
C LEU A 98 -3.66 21.81 16.42
N GLU A 99 -3.81 22.34 15.20
CA GLU A 99 -4.39 23.66 14.98
C GLU A 99 -5.83 23.75 15.49
N GLN A 100 -6.67 22.77 15.11
CA GLN A 100 -8.05 22.70 15.59
C GLN A 100 -8.12 22.54 17.11
N GLY A 101 -7.25 21.70 17.68
CA GLY A 101 -7.16 21.48 19.12
C GLY A 101 -6.77 22.76 19.89
N LEU A 102 -5.82 23.53 19.38
CA LEU A 102 -5.39 24.80 19.97
C LEU A 102 -6.49 25.86 19.88
N GLN A 103 -7.10 26.05 18.71
CA GLN A 103 -8.20 27.00 18.52
C GLN A 103 -9.40 26.67 19.41
N GLN A 104 -9.79 25.40 19.47
CA GLN A 104 -10.89 24.96 20.33
C GLN A 104 -10.54 25.13 21.82
N GLY A 105 -9.29 24.85 22.19
CA GLY A 105 -8.78 25.04 23.54
C GLY A 105 -8.84 26.51 23.98
N GLU A 106 -8.36 27.42 23.14
CA GLU A 106 -8.39 28.87 23.36
C GLU A 106 -9.83 29.38 23.47
N PHE A 107 -10.70 29.00 22.53
CA PHE A 107 -12.11 29.36 22.56
C PHE A 107 -12.81 28.89 23.86
N ASN A 108 -12.56 27.64 24.27
CA ASN A 108 -13.10 27.08 25.50
C ASN A 108 -12.58 27.80 26.75
N ALA A 109 -11.30 28.15 26.77
CA ALA A 109 -10.69 28.89 27.89
C ALA A 109 -11.28 30.29 28.01
N THR A 110 -11.39 31.02 26.90
CA THR A 110 -12.00 32.36 26.84
C THR A 110 -13.46 32.32 27.25
N THR A 111 -14.23 31.35 26.74
CA THR A 111 -15.64 31.16 27.13
C THR A 111 -15.79 30.93 28.63
N LYS A 112 -14.97 30.04 29.22
CA LYS A 112 -14.98 29.79 30.67
C LYS A 112 -14.63 31.05 31.47
N MET A 113 -13.65 31.82 31.02
CA MET A 113 -13.25 33.07 31.66
C MET A 113 -14.39 34.09 31.67
N VAL A 114 -15.05 34.29 30.52
CA VAL A 114 -16.22 35.18 30.39
C VAL A 114 -17.34 34.75 31.34
N LEU A 115 -17.69 33.46 31.35
CA LEU A 115 -18.76 32.92 32.20
C LEU A 115 -18.45 33.11 33.69
N ASN A 116 -17.22 32.81 34.11
CA ASN A 116 -16.79 32.97 35.50
C ASN A 116 -16.76 34.44 35.92
N ALA A 117 -16.24 35.32 35.07
CA ALA A 117 -16.19 36.75 35.33
C ALA A 117 -17.61 37.35 35.47
N HIS A 118 -18.54 36.94 34.61
CA HIS A 118 -19.93 37.36 34.70
C HIS A 118 -20.61 36.84 35.97
N GLN A 119 -20.34 35.60 36.38
CA GLN A 119 -20.89 35.00 37.60
C GLN A 119 -20.47 35.74 38.89
N ILE A 120 -19.27 36.31 38.92
CA ILE A 120 -18.81 37.12 40.07
C ILE A 120 -19.25 38.59 40.00
N GLY A 121 -20.10 38.94 39.03
CA GLY A 121 -20.72 40.27 38.92
C GLY A 121 -19.86 41.32 38.24
N LEU A 122 -18.80 40.94 37.51
CA LEU A 122 -18.04 41.91 36.72
C LEU A 122 -18.92 42.49 35.60
N PRO A 123 -18.91 43.82 35.39
CA PRO A 123 -19.61 44.45 34.27
C PRO A 123 -19.06 43.95 32.92
N ILE A 124 -19.94 43.83 31.92
CA ILE A 124 -19.59 43.37 30.55
C ILE A 124 -18.42 44.18 29.98
N ARG A 125 -18.42 45.49 30.17
CA ARG A 125 -17.33 46.37 29.77
C ARG A 125 -15.97 45.95 30.35
N THR A 126 -15.92 45.61 31.64
CA THR A 126 -14.68 45.15 32.30
C THR A 126 -14.24 43.79 31.75
N ILE A 127 -15.18 42.89 31.45
CA ILE A 127 -14.88 41.60 30.81
C ILE A 127 -14.33 41.83 29.39
N SER A 128 -14.89 42.78 28.64
CA SER A 128 -14.40 43.19 27.31
C SER A 128 -12.96 43.68 27.39
N GLU A 129 -12.64 44.57 28.35
CA GLU A 129 -11.29 45.08 28.56
C GLU A 129 -10.28 43.97 28.97
N LEU A 130 -10.71 42.96 29.74
CA LEU A 130 -9.84 41.85 30.18
C LEU A 130 -9.61 40.79 29.09
N THR A 131 -10.63 40.49 28.30
CA THR A 131 -10.61 39.38 27.33
C THR A 131 -10.28 39.83 25.92
N GLY A 132 -10.38 41.14 25.63
CA GLY A 132 -10.23 41.71 24.28
C GLY A 132 -11.41 41.45 23.37
N LEU A 133 -12.45 40.75 23.83
CA LEU A 133 -13.67 40.51 23.07
C LEU A 133 -14.56 41.75 23.05
N ARG A 134 -15.34 41.91 21.98
CA ARG A 134 -16.36 42.96 21.94
C ARG A 134 -17.55 42.60 22.84
N GLU A 135 -18.26 43.62 23.31
CA GLU A 135 -19.40 43.42 24.23
C GLU A 135 -20.54 42.58 23.59
N ASP A 136 -20.73 42.67 22.26
CA ASP A 136 -21.68 41.82 21.51
C ASP A 136 -21.27 40.34 21.52
N GLU A 137 -19.97 40.04 21.36
CA GLU A 137 -19.43 38.68 21.40
C GLU A 137 -19.57 38.06 22.79
N ILE A 138 -19.29 38.84 23.83
CA ILE A 138 -19.51 38.44 25.23
C ILE A 138 -20.99 38.16 25.48
N THR A 139 -21.88 39.03 25.00
CA THR A 139 -23.32 38.85 25.17
C THR A 139 -23.81 37.57 24.49
N LEU A 140 -23.30 37.27 23.29
CA LEU A 140 -23.62 36.03 22.57
C LEU A 140 -23.16 34.79 23.33
N ILE A 141 -21.95 34.80 23.90
CA ILE A 141 -21.44 33.71 24.74
C ILE A 141 -22.32 33.50 25.97
N LEU A 142 -22.79 34.58 26.60
CA LEU A 142 -23.67 34.51 27.77
C LEU A 142 -25.09 34.04 27.44
N GLN A 143 -25.58 34.32 26.23
CA GLN A 143 -26.91 33.90 25.74
C GLN A 143 -26.97 32.43 25.33
N ASN A 144 -25.87 31.87 24.83
CA ASN A 144 -25.77 30.47 24.39
C ASN A 144 -25.43 29.49 25.53
N LYS A 145 -25.74 29.87 26.78
CA LYS A 145 -25.47 29.08 27.99
C LYS A 145 -26.59 28.08 28.29
#